data_AF-A0A6M8SJJ1-F1
#
_entry.id   AF-A0A6M8SJJ1-F1
#
_cell.length_a   1.000
_cell.length_b   1.000
_cell.length_c   1.000
_cell.angle_alpha   90.00
_cell.angle_beta   90.00
_cell.angle_gamma   90.00
#
_symmetry.space_group_name_H-M   'P 1'
#
loop_
_entity.id
_entity.type
_entity.pdbx_description
1 polymer ?
#
loop_
_entity_poly.entity_id
_entity_poly.type
_entity_poly.pdbx_seq_one_letter_code
_entity_poly.pdbx_strand_id
1 'polypeptide(L)'
;MADPIIGLVMHLCNFDQKVYHWLMQWLALPLQQLGSKMDTSVLMFGEKQGTGKSLFFEGVIKKIYGEYGTTIGQHQLDSQFTAWQSRRLFVLAEEVVAVLRSTVISVR
;
A
#
# COMPACT_ATOMS: atom_id res chain seq x y z
N MET A 1 19.01 7.38 -10.16
CA MET A 1 19.13 6.32 -9.12
C MET A 1 17.78 5.84 -8.58
N ALA A 2 16.70 6.64 -8.61
CA ALA A 2 15.33 6.16 -8.31
C ALA A 2 14.48 5.87 -9.57
N ASP A 3 15.04 6.12 -10.75
CA ASP A 3 14.36 6.09 -12.06
C ASP A 3 13.64 4.75 -12.34
N PRO A 4 14.21 3.57 -11.99
CA PRO A 4 13.51 2.30 -12.18
C PRO A 4 12.26 2.16 -11.32
N ILE A 5 12.29 2.66 -10.08
CA ILE A 5 11.15 2.59 -9.15
C ILE A 5 10.07 3.56 -9.63
N ILE A 6 10.45 4.78 -10.02
CA ILE A 6 9.51 5.77 -10.57
C ILE A 6 8.85 5.22 -11.84
N GLY A 7 9.62 4.60 -12.73
CA GLY A 7 9.11 3.94 -13.93
C GLY A 7 8.11 2.83 -13.61
N LEU A 8 8.36 2.03 -12.57
CA LEU A 8 7.42 1.01 -12.10
C LEU A 8 6.10 1.63 -11.61
N VAL A 9 6.16 2.69 -10.80
CA VAL A 9 4.93 3.36 -10.31
C VAL A 9 4.15 3.98 -11.45
N MET A 10 4.82 4.62 -12.40
CA MET A 10 4.19 5.16 -13.61
C MET A 10 3.49 4.06 -14.41
N HIS A 11 4.14 2.91 -14.59
CA HIS A 11 3.53 1.74 -15.24
C HIS A 11 2.30 1.23 -14.46
N LEU A 12 2.38 1.14 -13.12
CA LEU A 12 1.25 0.75 -12.27
C LEU A 12 0.08 1.75 -12.34
N CYS A 13 0.36 3.03 -12.60
CA CYS A 13 -0.64 4.07 -12.80
C CYS A 13 -1.11 4.21 -14.25
N ASN A 14 -0.79 3.24 -15.13
CA ASN A 14 -1.10 3.28 -16.56
C ASN A 14 -0.63 4.57 -17.25
N PHE A 15 0.51 5.11 -16.80
CA PHE A 15 1.09 6.38 -17.24
C PHE A 15 0.18 7.60 -17.05
N ASP A 16 -0.88 7.50 -16.26
CA ASP A 16 -1.69 8.64 -15.86
C ASP A 16 -0.95 9.47 -14.80
N GLN A 17 -0.51 10.66 -15.22
CA GLN A 17 0.26 11.56 -14.38
C GLN A 17 -0.54 12.06 -13.16
N LYS A 18 -1.87 12.19 -13.25
CA LYS A 18 -2.71 12.63 -12.12
C LYS A 18 -2.79 11.54 -11.06
N VAL A 19 -3.00 10.30 -11.49
CA VAL A 19 -3.04 9.14 -10.58
C VAL A 19 -1.68 8.91 -9.93
N TYR A 20 -0.61 8.99 -10.72
CA TYR A 20 0.76 8.93 -10.20
C TYR A 20 1.00 10.01 -9.13
N HIS A 21 0.67 11.26 -9.43
CA HIS A 21 0.92 12.37 -8.52
C HIS A 21 0.13 12.22 -7.22
N TRP A 22 -1.15 11.85 -7.32
CA TRP A 22 -1.99 11.58 -6.16
C TRP A 22 -1.44 10.44 -5.31
N LEU A 23 -1.04 9.33 -5.93
CA LEU A 23 -0.48 8.18 -5.21
C LEU A 23 0.83 8.54 -4.50
N MET A 24 1.72 9.28 -5.16
CA MET A 24 2.98 9.71 -4.55
C MET A 24 2.76 10.67 -3.38
N GLN A 25 1.82 11.61 -3.49
CA GLN A 25 1.44 12.48 -2.37
C GLN A 25 0.83 11.68 -1.22
N TRP A 26 -0.06 10.72 -1.53
CA TRP A 26 -0.67 9.84 -0.55
C TRP A 26 0.38 9.03 0.23
N LEU A 27 1.40 8.50 -0.47
CA LEU A 27 2.51 7.77 0.15
C LEU A 27 3.45 8.68 0.95
N ALA A 28 3.65 9.92 0.50
CA ALA A 28 4.55 10.86 1.16
C ALA A 28 3.95 11.46 2.44
N LEU A 29 2.63 11.66 2.50
CA LEU A 29 1.97 12.37 3.60
C LEU A 29 2.28 11.76 4.99
N PRO A 30 2.14 10.43 5.24
CA PRO A 30 2.45 9.84 6.55
C PRO A 30 3.94 9.89 6.92
N LEU A 31 4.83 9.94 5.91
CA LEU A 31 6.28 10.00 6.11
C LEU A 31 6.74 11.42 6.47
N GLN A 32 6.11 12.43 5.88
CA GLN A 32 6.43 13.84 6.12
C GLN A 32 5.74 14.37 7.39
N GLN A 33 4.53 13.90 7.68
CA GLN A 33 3.74 14.29 8.83
C GLN A 33 3.42 13.06 9.67
N LEU A 34 4.36 12.70 10.55
CA LEU A 34 4.22 11.56 11.46
C LEU A 34 2.94 11.70 12.30
N GLY A 35 2.20 10.60 12.41
CA GLY A 35 0.90 10.58 13.09
C GLY A 35 -0.28 11.02 12.21
N SER A 36 -0.03 11.42 10.96
CA SER A 36 -1.11 11.61 9.98
C SER A 36 -1.80 10.30 9.70
N LYS A 37 -3.12 10.33 9.86
CA LYS A 37 -3.99 9.19 9.64
C LYS A 37 -4.71 9.39 8.32
N MET A 38 -4.62 8.41 7.44
CA MET A 38 -5.27 8.51 6.13
C MET A 38 -6.74 8.12 6.28
N ASP A 39 -7.64 8.98 5.80
CA ASP A 39 -9.06 8.66 5.68
C ASP A 39 -9.36 7.78 4.46
N THR A 40 -8.36 7.52 3.62
CA THR A 40 -8.47 6.76 2.39
C THR A 40 -7.49 5.61 2.34
N SER A 41 -7.80 4.63 1.49
CA SER A 41 -7.01 3.44 1.25
C SER A 41 -6.76 3.25 -0.24
N VAL A 42 -5.57 2.80 -0.63
CA VAL A 42 -5.22 2.61 -2.06
C VAL A 42 -5.52 1.19 -2.50
N LEU A 43 -6.43 1.04 -3.45
CA LEU A 43 -6.76 -0.22 -4.10
C LEU A 43 -5.94 -0.35 -5.40
N MET A 44 -5.02 -1.31 -5.44
CA MET A 44 -4.28 -1.67 -6.66
C MET A 44 -4.78 -2.99 -7.25
N PHE A 45 -5.63 -2.90 -8.27
CA PHE A 45 -6.18 -4.04 -9.01
C PHE A 45 -5.65 -4.06 -10.45
N GLY A 46 -5.36 -5.26 -10.95
CA GLY A 46 -5.09 -5.45 -12.37
C GLY A 46 -5.32 -6.90 -12.74
N GLU A 47 -5.91 -7.13 -13.92
CA GLU A 47 -6.30 -8.45 -14.42
C GLU A 47 -5.11 -9.40 -14.59
N LYS A 48 -3.92 -8.85 -14.90
CA LYS A 48 -2.69 -9.60 -15.09
C LYS A 48 -1.90 -9.70 -13.77
N GLN A 49 -1.52 -10.91 -13.41
CA GLN A 49 -0.51 -11.16 -12.36
C GLN A 49 0.89 -10.77 -12.85
N GLY A 50 1.79 -10.42 -11.93
CA GLY A 50 3.17 -10.08 -12.27
C GLY A 50 3.39 -8.66 -12.81
N THR A 51 2.46 -7.72 -12.60
CA THR A 51 2.65 -6.30 -12.99
C THR A 51 3.60 -5.52 -12.07
N GLY A 52 4.20 -6.18 -11.06
CA GLY A 52 5.13 -5.56 -10.11
C GLY A 52 4.50 -4.83 -8.92
N LYS A 53 3.21 -5.07 -8.62
CA LYS A 53 2.50 -4.49 -7.45
C LYS A 53 3.20 -4.86 -6.13
N SER A 54 3.38 -6.15 -5.85
CA SER A 54 4.06 -6.61 -4.63
C SER A 54 5.52 -6.17 -4.59
N LEU A 55 6.21 -6.16 -5.75
CA LEU A 55 7.58 -5.63 -5.82
C LEU A 55 7.68 -4.18 -5.32
N PHE A 56 6.71 -3.34 -5.68
CA PHE A 56 6.67 -1.95 -5.22
C PHE A 56 6.21 -1.84 -3.76
N PHE A 57 5.01 -2.33 -3.42
CA PHE A 57 4.43 -2.09 -2.10
C PHE A 57 5.13 -2.89 -0.99
N GLU A 58 5.46 -4.14 -1.23
CA GLU A 58 6.14 -4.97 -0.24
C GLU A 58 7.66 -4.81 -0.30
N GLY A 59 8.22 -4.78 -1.51
CA GLY A 59 9.67 -4.74 -1.72
C GLY A 59 10.30 -3.37 -1.46
N VAL A 60 9.55 -2.28 -1.65
CA VAL A 60 10.03 -0.90 -1.48
C VAL A 60 9.30 -0.20 -0.33
N ILE A 61 7.98 0.02 -0.45
CA ILE A 61 7.24 0.86 0.49
C ILE A 61 7.23 0.28 1.90
N LYS A 62 6.87 -1.00 2.07
CA LYS A 62 6.85 -1.65 3.39
C LYS A 62 8.21 -1.57 4.08
N LYS A 63 9.31 -1.67 3.33
CA LYS A 63 10.67 -1.57 3.89
C LYS A 63 11.00 -0.18 4.42
N ILE A 64 10.44 0.88 3.84
CA ILE A 64 10.60 2.26 4.36
C ILE A 64 10.01 2.36 5.78
N TYR A 65 8.90 1.66 6.04
CA TYR A 65 8.26 1.64 7.36
C TYR A 65 8.93 0.69 8.36
N GLY A 66 9.87 -0.16 7.93
CA GLY A 66 10.57 -1.11 8.80
C GLY A 66 9.60 -1.98 9.62
N GLU A 67 9.80 -2.04 10.94
CA GLU A 67 8.96 -2.80 11.87
C GLU A 67 7.52 -2.29 11.99
N TYR A 68 7.26 -1.05 11.54
CA TYR A 68 5.93 -0.44 11.54
C TYR A 68 5.13 -0.78 10.27
N GLY A 69 5.72 -1.51 9.32
CA GLY A 69 5.05 -2.05 8.15
C GLY A 69 4.67 -3.52 8.33
N THR A 70 3.46 -3.91 7.92
CA THR A 70 3.08 -5.33 7.92
C THR A 70 2.28 -5.72 6.68
N THR A 71 2.34 -7.01 6.32
CA THR A 71 1.53 -7.60 5.26
C THR A 71 0.48 -8.48 5.91
N ILE A 72 -0.78 -8.36 5.48
CA ILE A 72 -1.88 -9.18 5.97
C ILE A 72 -2.62 -9.87 4.83
N GLY A 73 -3.13 -11.07 5.10
CA GLY A 73 -4.02 -11.80 4.19
C GLY A 73 -5.48 -11.77 4.64
N GLN A 74 -6.35 -12.43 3.88
CA GLN A 74 -7.81 -12.47 4.11
C GLN A 74 -8.17 -12.92 5.54
N HIS A 75 -7.55 -14.00 6.01
CA HIS A 75 -7.83 -14.54 7.34
C HIS A 75 -7.57 -13.54 8.47
N GLN A 76 -6.53 -12.69 8.35
CA GLN A 76 -6.21 -11.70 9.37
C GLN A 76 -7.17 -10.51 9.33
N LEU A 77 -7.70 -10.16 8.15
CA LEU A 77 -8.75 -9.16 8.01
C LEU A 77 -10.08 -9.61 8.61
N ASP A 78 -10.47 -10.87 8.39
CA ASP A 78 -11.75 -11.40 8.87
C ASP A 78 -11.71 -11.84 10.35
N SER A 79 -10.51 -11.92 10.93
CA SER A 79 -10.31 -12.33 12.32
C SER A 79 -10.87 -11.29 13.29
N GLN A 80 -11.46 -11.78 14.38
CA GLN A 80 -11.85 -10.94 15.52
C GLN A 80 -10.63 -10.39 16.29
N PHE A 81 -9.43 -10.96 16.07
CA PHE A 81 -8.19 -10.55 16.71
C PHE A 81 -7.43 -9.53 15.85
N THR A 82 -7.28 -8.31 16.37
CA THR A 82 -6.64 -7.17 15.67
C THR A 82 -5.19 -6.91 16.10
N ALA A 83 -4.52 -7.91 16.70
CA ALA A 83 -3.14 -7.75 17.19
C ALA A 83 -2.16 -7.28 16.09
N TRP A 84 -2.43 -7.63 14.83
CA TRP A 84 -1.65 -7.18 13.67
C TRP A 84 -1.70 -5.67 13.43
N GLN A 85 -2.67 -4.94 13.99
CA GLN A 85 -2.80 -3.49 13.89
C GLN A 85 -1.85 -2.76 14.86
N SER A 86 -1.47 -3.42 15.95
CA SER A 86 -0.69 -2.79 17.01
C SER A 86 0.67 -2.32 16.50
N ARG A 87 0.97 -1.04 16.76
CA ARG A 87 2.24 -0.39 16.36
C ARG A 87 2.53 -0.52 14.86
N ARG A 88 1.51 -0.31 14.01
CA ARG A 88 1.67 -0.26 12.55
C ARG A 88 1.32 1.11 12.02
N LEU A 89 2.15 1.60 11.11
CA LEU A 89 1.95 2.83 10.34
C LEU A 89 1.57 2.53 8.88
N PHE A 90 1.90 1.32 8.40
CA PHE A 90 1.58 0.88 7.05
C PHE A 90 1.14 -0.58 7.05
N VAL A 91 -0.01 -0.85 6.43
CA VAL A 91 -0.52 -2.21 6.26
C VAL A 91 -0.82 -2.47 4.79
N LEU A 92 -0.15 -3.48 4.26
CA LEU A 92 -0.41 -4.01 2.93
C LEU A 92 -1.32 -5.23 3.07
N ALA A 93 -2.52 -5.17 2.49
CA ALA A 93 -3.38 -6.35 2.41
C ALA A 93 -3.19 -7.02 1.04
N GLU A 94 -2.69 -8.25 1.03
CA GLU A 94 -2.47 -9.04 -0.19
C GLU A 94 -3.56 -10.10 -0.38
N GLU A 95 -4.04 -10.21 -1.62
CA GLU A 95 -5.02 -11.23 -2.04
C GLU A 95 -6.31 -11.22 -1.22
N VAL A 96 -6.72 -10.03 -0.77
CA VAL A 96 -7.91 -9.85 0.05
C VAL A 96 -9.14 -9.50 -0.80
N VAL A 97 -10.22 -10.20 -0.51
CA VAL A 97 -11.57 -9.92 -1.01
C VAL A 97 -12.24 -9.03 0.02
N ALA A 98 -11.93 -7.73 -0.02
CA ALA A 98 -12.85 -6.76 0.52
C ALA A 98 -14.06 -6.66 -0.41
N VAL A 99 -15.23 -6.27 0.12
CA VAL A 99 -16.44 -5.96 -0.68
C VAL A 99 -16.14 -4.87 -1.75
N LEU A 100 -14.97 -4.21 -1.64
CA LEU A 100 -14.24 -3.53 -2.73
C LEU A 100 -12.86 -4.21 -2.89
N ARG A 101 -12.67 -4.99 -3.96
CA ARG A 101 -11.54 -5.93 -4.14
C ARG A 101 -10.17 -5.24 -4.09
N SER A 102 -9.31 -5.57 -3.11
CA SER A 102 -7.91 -5.13 -2.78
C SER A 102 -7.76 -3.73 -2.14
N THR A 103 -6.98 -3.56 -1.06
CA THR A 103 -6.94 -2.31 -0.26
C THR A 103 -5.62 -2.17 0.51
N VAL A 104 -4.89 -1.06 0.35
CA VAL A 104 -3.81 -0.61 1.25
C VAL A 104 -4.47 0.14 2.40
N ILE A 105 -4.52 -0.47 3.58
CA ILE A 105 -5.24 0.06 4.74
C ILE A 105 -4.28 0.90 5.56
N SER A 106 -4.59 2.20 5.71
CA SER A 106 -3.98 3.01 6.78
C SER A 106 -4.64 2.62 8.09
N VAL A 107 -3.86 2.04 9.00
CA VAL A 107 -4.38 1.53 10.28
C VAL A 107 -4.40 2.62 11.33
N ARG A 108 -5.46 2.58 12.14
CA ARG A 108 -5.72 3.39 13.34
C ARG A 108 -4.74 3.11 14.46
#